data_AF-A0A933PSG4-F1
#
_entry.id   AF-A0A933PSG4-F1
#
_cell.length_a   1.000
_cell.length_b   1.000
_cell.length_c   1.000
_cell.angle_alpha   90.00
_cell.angle_beta   90.00
_cell.angle_gamma   90.00
#
_symmetry.space_group_name_H-M   'P 1'
#
loop_
_entity.id
_entity.type
_entity.pdbx_description
1 polymer ?
#
loop_
_entity_poly.entity_id
_entity_poly.type
_entity_poly.pdbx_seq_one_letter_code
_entity_poly.pdbx_strand_id
1 'polypeptide(L)'
;MRTKFLTKKATQRRYIALLIASMLIPLVFVGGCLYYLIFSLVAEQLGIPESIAYNLFPVIKKINMILAIGIPPLFLILILWGIGLSHRFAGPIERLEKELEGITGAADYCRRLKVRKGDDIKPIADAINKLLDKIESKGK
;
A
#
# COMPACT_ATOMS: atom_id res chain seq x y z
N MET A 1 6.95 29.11 -1.71
CA MET A 1 6.59 27.67 -1.65
C MET A 1 7.05 26.99 -2.94
N ARG A 2 8.13 26.19 -2.93
CA ARG A 2 8.55 25.37 -4.08
C ARG A 2 8.37 23.91 -3.70
N THR A 3 7.27 23.32 -4.14
CA THR A 3 7.01 21.89 -4.05
C THR A 3 7.93 21.15 -5.01
N LYS A 4 9.09 20.70 -4.54
CA LYS A 4 9.88 19.68 -5.26
C LYS A 4 9.12 18.36 -5.12
N PHE A 5 8.25 18.10 -6.10
CA PHE A 5 7.31 16.97 -6.18
C PHE A 5 7.93 15.60 -6.49
N LEU A 6 9.25 15.52 -6.66
CA LEU A 6 9.92 14.33 -7.16
C LEU A 6 11.30 14.20 -6.52
N THR A 7 11.36 13.60 -5.35
CA THR A 7 12.65 13.15 -4.82
C THR A 7 12.53 11.64 -4.48
N LYS A 8 13.53 10.89 -4.96
CA LYS A 8 13.69 9.41 -5.01
C LYS A 8 12.52 8.55 -5.56
N LYS A 9 12.34 8.61 -6.90
CA LYS A 9 11.46 7.78 -7.76
C LYS A 9 11.54 6.25 -7.59
N ALA A 10 12.55 5.70 -6.91
CA ALA A 10 12.77 4.26 -6.79
C ALA A 10 12.11 3.67 -5.54
N THR A 11 12.31 4.29 -4.36
CA THR A 11 11.75 3.82 -3.09
C THR A 11 10.24 4.02 -3.04
N GLN A 12 9.76 5.18 -3.50
CA GLN A 12 8.32 5.44 -3.65
C GLN A 12 7.64 4.42 -4.57
N ARG A 13 8.29 4.05 -5.69
CA ARG A 13 7.78 3.03 -6.62
C ARG A 13 7.74 1.64 -5.99
N ARG A 14 8.74 1.27 -5.18
CA ARG A 14 8.72 0.00 -4.44
C ARG A 14 7.56 -0.07 -3.46
N TYR A 15 7.30 0.99 -2.69
CA TYR A 15 6.16 1.03 -1.77
C TYR A 15 4.81 1.03 -2.49
N ILE A 16 4.66 1.81 -3.56
CA ILE A 16 3.45 1.80 -4.38
C ILE A 16 3.25 0.42 -5.02
N ALA A 17 4.31 -0.20 -5.56
CA ALA A 17 4.23 -1.53 -6.13
C ALA A 17 3.87 -2.59 -5.07
N LEU A 18 4.41 -2.47 -3.85
CA LEU A 18 4.11 -3.38 -2.75
C LEU A 18 2.67 -3.22 -2.25
N LEU A 19 2.15 -1.99 -2.19
CA LEU A 19 0.73 -1.72 -1.89
C LEU A 19 -0.21 -2.23 -2.99
N ILE A 20 0.12 -2.00 -4.26
CA ILE A 20 -0.67 -2.52 -5.37
C ILE A 20 -0.63 -4.06 -5.35
N ALA A 21 0.54 -4.68 -5.16
CA ALA A 21 0.65 -6.13 -5.08
C ALA A 21 -0.13 -6.71 -3.91
N SER A 22 -0.08 -6.09 -2.72
CA SER A 22 -0.84 -6.55 -1.55
C SER A 22 -2.36 -6.41 -1.72
N MET A 23 -2.83 -5.55 -2.62
CA MET A 23 -4.25 -5.43 -2.97
C MET A 23 -4.65 -6.37 -4.12
N LEU A 24 -3.77 -6.56 -5.09
CA LEU A 24 -4.05 -7.30 -6.32
C LEU A 24 -3.92 -8.82 -6.11
N ILE A 25 -2.98 -9.27 -5.27
CA ILE A 25 -2.81 -10.70 -4.94
C ILE A 25 -4.07 -11.27 -4.27
N PRO A 26 -4.64 -10.67 -3.20
CA PRO A 26 -5.88 -11.17 -2.60
C PRO A 26 -7.07 -11.11 -3.56
N LEU A 27 -7.16 -10.07 -4.41
CA LEU A 27 -8.22 -9.96 -5.40
C LEU A 27 -8.19 -11.13 -6.39
N VAL A 28 -7.01 -11.43 -6.94
CA VAL A 28 -6.83 -12.56 -7.87
C VAL A 28 -7.05 -13.89 -7.14
N PHE A 29 -6.59 -14.00 -5.90
CA PHE A 29 -6.79 -15.20 -5.09
C PHE A 29 -8.28 -15.47 -4.82
N VAL A 30 -9.02 -14.47 -4.33
CA VAL A 30 -10.47 -14.58 -4.06
C VAL A 30 -11.23 -14.82 -5.37
N GLY A 31 -10.90 -14.11 -6.45
CA GLY A 31 -11.50 -14.33 -7.76
C GLY A 31 -11.24 -15.76 -8.28
N GLY A 32 -10.03 -16.27 -8.09
CA GLY A 32 -9.66 -17.65 -8.41
C GLY A 32 -10.42 -18.68 -7.58
N CYS A 33 -10.55 -18.46 -6.27
CA CYS A 33 -11.37 -19.31 -5.38
C CYS A 33 -12.84 -19.33 -5.81
N LEU A 34 -13.42 -18.18 -6.15
CA LEU A 34 -14.80 -18.10 -6.63
C LEU A 34 -14.96 -18.82 -7.97
N TYR A 35 -14.02 -18.66 -8.90
CA TYR A 35 -14.08 -19.33 -10.19
C TYR A 35 -13.91 -20.85 -10.05
N TYR A 36 -13.00 -21.29 -9.19
CA TYR A 36 -12.82 -22.70 -8.85
C TYR A 36 -14.09 -23.29 -8.21
N LEU A 37 -14.73 -22.55 -7.30
CA LEU A 37 -16.01 -22.94 -6.69
C LEU A 37 -17.10 -23.09 -7.75
N ILE A 38 -17.24 -22.11 -8.65
CA ILE A 38 -18.20 -22.19 -9.78
C ILE A 38 -17.92 -23.42 -10.63
N PHE A 39 -16.66 -23.65 -11.00
CA PHE A 39 -16.27 -24.81 -11.80
C PHE A 39 -16.57 -26.13 -11.07
N SER A 40 -16.26 -26.23 -9.78
CA SER A 40 -16.56 -27.41 -8.96
C SER A 40 -18.06 -27.69 -8.90
N LEU A 41 -18.89 -26.66 -8.68
CA LEU A 41 -20.34 -26.79 -8.66
C LEU A 41 -20.91 -27.22 -10.01
N VAL A 42 -20.37 -26.70 -11.12
CA VAL A 42 -20.78 -27.11 -12.47
C VAL A 42 -20.34 -28.55 -12.76
N ALA A 43 -19.10 -28.92 -12.40
CA ALA A 43 -18.56 -30.26 -12.61
C ALA A 43 -19.30 -31.34 -11.80
N GLU A 44 -19.67 -31.03 -10.56
CA GLU A 44 -20.46 -31.91 -9.70
C GLU A 44 -21.90 -32.10 -10.25
N GLN A 45 -22.43 -31.10 -10.94
CA GLN A 45 -23.73 -31.21 -11.62
C GLN A 45 -23.68 -31.83 -13.02
N LEU A 46 -22.51 -31.96 -13.65
CA LEU A 46 -22.35 -32.70 -14.91
C LEU A 46 -22.60 -34.23 -14.75
N GLY A 47 -22.73 -34.72 -13.51
CA GLY A 47 -23.21 -36.08 -13.20
C GLY A 47 -24.72 -36.20 -12.93
N ILE A 48 -25.50 -35.12 -13.00
CA ILE A 48 -26.91 -35.02 -12.58
C ILE A 48 -27.77 -34.43 -13.73
N PRO A 49 -29.08 -34.77 -13.88
CA PRO A 49 -29.87 -34.50 -15.09
C PRO A 49 -29.89 -33.03 -15.55
N GLU A 50 -29.93 -32.82 -16.87
CA GLU A 50 -29.88 -31.51 -17.58
C GLU A 50 -30.77 -30.40 -16.99
N SER A 51 -31.85 -30.77 -16.30
CA SER A 51 -32.73 -29.88 -15.55
C SER A 51 -32.05 -28.98 -14.50
N ILE A 52 -30.96 -29.42 -13.86
CA ILE A 52 -30.28 -28.62 -12.82
C ILE A 52 -29.28 -27.65 -13.44
N ALA A 53 -28.59 -28.06 -14.51
CA ALA A 53 -27.71 -27.20 -15.29
C ALA A 53 -28.44 -25.96 -15.83
N TYR A 54 -29.67 -26.13 -16.32
CA TYR A 54 -30.50 -25.03 -16.83
C TYR A 54 -30.78 -23.96 -15.75
N ASN A 55 -30.91 -24.37 -14.49
CA ASN A 55 -31.13 -23.46 -13.36
C ASN A 55 -29.82 -22.82 -12.85
N LEU A 56 -28.65 -23.42 -13.11
CA LEU A 56 -27.35 -22.90 -12.69
C LEU A 56 -26.80 -21.82 -13.62
N PHE A 57 -26.99 -21.94 -14.94
CA PHE A 57 -26.55 -20.95 -15.93
C PHE A 57 -26.96 -19.49 -15.61
N PRO A 58 -28.22 -19.18 -15.25
CA PRO A 58 -28.61 -17.82 -14.90
C PRO A 58 -27.96 -17.33 -13.60
N VAL A 59 -27.68 -18.22 -12.64
CA VAL A 59 -26.98 -17.89 -11.39
C VAL A 59 -25.53 -17.51 -11.67
N ILE A 60 -24.82 -18.31 -12.47
CA ILE A 60 -23.43 -18.03 -12.88
C ILE A 60 -23.35 -16.70 -13.65
N LYS A 61 -24.30 -16.46 -14.57
CA LYS A 61 -24.34 -15.20 -15.34
C LYS A 61 -24.57 -13.99 -14.43
N LYS A 62 -25.43 -14.10 -13.42
CA LYS A 62 -25.63 -13.06 -12.40
C LYS A 62 -24.37 -12.82 -11.57
N ILE A 63 -23.70 -13.87 -11.11
CA ILE A 63 -22.44 -13.76 -10.35
C ILE A 63 -21.37 -13.04 -11.18
N ASN A 64 -21.17 -13.46 -12.44
CA ASN A 64 -20.22 -12.82 -13.34
C ASN A 64 -20.57 -11.36 -13.63
N MET A 65 -21.86 -11.03 -13.77
CA MET A 65 -22.31 -9.65 -13.97
C MET A 65 -22.04 -8.78 -12.73
N ILE A 66 -22.32 -9.30 -11.54
CA ILE A 66 -22.04 -8.61 -10.27
C ILE A 66 -20.53 -8.39 -10.11
N LEU A 67 -19.70 -9.40 -10.39
CA LEU A 67 -18.24 -9.27 -10.34
C LEU A 67 -17.73 -8.27 -11.38
N ALA A 68 -18.23 -8.32 -12.61
CA ALA A 68 -17.82 -7.42 -13.69
C ALA A 68 -18.15 -5.95 -13.40
N ILE A 69 -19.26 -5.69 -12.69
CA ILE A 69 -19.67 -4.33 -12.30
C ILE A 69 -19.01 -3.90 -10.99
N GLY A 70 -18.82 -4.81 -10.03
CA GLY A 70 -18.32 -4.51 -8.70
C GLY A 70 -16.80 -4.41 -8.58
N ILE A 71 -16.05 -5.20 -9.37
CA ILE A 71 -14.58 -5.20 -9.32
C ILE A 71 -13.98 -3.86 -9.81
N PRO A 72 -14.41 -3.25 -10.94
CA PRO A 72 -13.81 -2.01 -11.42
C PRO A 72 -13.87 -0.82 -10.43
N PRO A 73 -15.02 -0.48 -9.80
CA PRO A 73 -15.07 0.61 -8.83
C PRO A 73 -14.28 0.28 -7.56
N LEU A 74 -14.30 -0.98 -7.09
CA LEU A 74 -13.47 -1.42 -5.97
C LEU A 74 -11.98 -1.20 -6.28
N PHE A 75 -11.53 -1.62 -7.46
CA PHE A 75 -10.14 -1.45 -7.91
C PHE A 75 -9.74 0.03 -8.00
N LEU A 76 -10.64 0.88 -8.49
CA LEU A 76 -10.41 2.32 -8.58
C LEU A 76 -10.28 2.96 -7.18
N ILE A 77 -11.16 2.61 -6.23
CA ILE A 77 -11.09 3.08 -4.85
C ILE A 77 -9.76 2.65 -4.20
N LEU A 78 -9.35 1.40 -4.41
CA LEU A 78 -8.11 0.86 -3.87
C LEU A 78 -6.87 1.59 -4.42
N ILE A 79 -6.83 1.90 -5.71
CA ILE A 79 -5.75 2.69 -6.32
C ILE A 79 -5.68 4.08 -5.66
N LEU A 80 -6.82 4.77 -5.54
CA LEU A 80 -6.88 6.11 -4.95
C LEU A 80 -6.41 6.10 -3.48
N TRP A 81 -6.81 5.08 -2.72
CA TRP A 81 -6.34 4.87 -1.35
C TRP A 81 -4.84 4.58 -1.27
N GLY A 82 -4.32 3.70 -2.13
CA GLY A 82 -2.90 3.36 -2.19
C GLY A 82 -2.03 4.59 -2.52
N ILE A 83 -2.47 5.44 -3.44
CA ILE A 83 -1.82 6.71 -3.76
C ILE A 83 -1.83 7.64 -2.54
N GLY A 84 -2.99 7.82 -1.90
CA GLY A 84 -3.11 8.67 -0.71
C GLY A 84 -2.22 8.22 0.44
N LEU A 85 -2.17 6.91 0.70
CA LEU A 85 -1.31 6.33 1.73
C LEU A 85 0.17 6.49 1.39
N SER A 86 0.56 6.24 0.13
CA SER A 86 1.94 6.43 -0.32
C SER A 86 2.42 7.86 -0.12
N HIS A 87 1.57 8.86 -0.40
CA HIS A 87 1.90 10.27 -0.17
C HIS A 87 2.10 10.60 1.31
N ARG A 88 1.32 9.98 2.20
CA ARG A 88 1.43 10.20 3.65
C ARG A 88 2.75 9.65 4.22
N PHE A 89 3.30 8.57 3.66
CA PHE A 89 4.54 7.95 4.16
C PHE A 89 5.81 8.43 3.44
N ALA A 90 5.79 8.57 2.12
CA ALA A 90 7.00 8.88 1.35
C ALA A 90 7.56 10.27 1.67
N GLY A 91 6.67 11.26 1.86
CA GLY A 91 7.07 12.65 2.13
C GLY A 91 7.84 12.82 3.45
N PRO A 92 7.32 12.35 4.59
CA PRO A 92 8.02 12.45 5.87
C PRO A 92 9.35 11.70 5.89
N ILE A 93 9.41 10.49 5.32
CA ILE A 93 10.64 9.67 5.27
C ILE A 93 11.74 10.37 4.47
N GLU A 94 11.39 10.93 3.32
CA GLU A 94 12.35 11.63 2.48
C GLU A 94 12.88 12.91 3.14
N ARG A 95 12.01 13.65 3.85
CA ARG A 95 12.45 14.81 4.61
C ARG A 95 13.44 14.40 5.70
N LEU A 96 13.14 13.33 6.42
CA LEU A 96 14.02 12.79 7.46
C LEU A 96 15.40 12.42 6.90
N GLU A 97 15.44 11.74 5.74
CA GLU A 97 16.71 11.38 5.08
C GLU A 97 17.55 12.61 4.74
N LYS A 98 16.95 13.64 4.13
CA LYS A 98 17.68 14.89 3.80
C LYS A 98 18.15 15.66 5.03
N GLU A 99 17.35 15.67 6.10
CA GLU A 99 17.77 16.32 7.36
C GLU A 99 18.96 15.58 7.98
N LEU A 100 18.95 14.24 7.97
CA LEU A 100 20.06 13.41 8.43
C LEU A 100 21.32 13.60 7.58
N GLU A 101 21.22 13.58 6.26
CA GLU A 101 22.34 13.86 5.34
C GLU A 101 22.94 15.26 5.59
N GLY A 102 22.10 16.25 5.92
CA GLY A 102 22.57 17.60 6.28
C GLY A 102 23.31 17.65 7.61
N ILE A 103 22.87 16.90 8.61
CA ILE A 103 23.51 16.82 9.93
C ILE A 103 24.88 16.14 9.81
N THR A 104 24.94 14.99 9.13
CA THR A 104 26.19 14.23 8.98
C THR A 104 27.17 14.92 8.04
N GLY A 105 26.69 15.52 6.95
CA GLY A 105 27.53 16.22 5.98
C GLY A 105 28.18 17.50 6.52
N ALA A 106 27.47 18.25 7.37
CA ALA A 106 28.00 19.46 8.01
C ALA A 106 28.71 19.19 9.36
N ALA A 107 28.68 17.94 9.85
CA ALA A 107 29.07 17.57 11.22
C ALA A 107 28.37 18.43 12.31
N ASP A 108 27.18 18.97 11.99
CA ASP A 108 26.40 19.85 12.86
C ASP A 108 25.44 19.02 13.70
N TYR A 109 25.98 18.40 14.75
CA TYR A 109 25.21 17.60 15.71
C TYR A 109 24.36 18.45 16.66
N CYS A 110 24.45 19.78 16.62
CA CYS A 110 23.58 20.68 17.41
C CYS A 110 22.19 20.82 16.80
N ARG A 111 22.05 20.50 15.51
CA ARG A 111 20.76 20.52 14.83
C ARG A 111 19.85 19.40 15.35
N ARG A 112 18.55 19.70 15.47
CA ARG A 112 17.52 18.74 15.89
C ARG A 112 16.47 18.56 14.79
N LEU A 113 16.06 17.31 14.59
CA LEU A 113 15.06 16.92 13.63
C LEU A 113 13.68 17.41 14.06
N LYS A 114 12.93 18.05 13.16
CA LYS A 114 11.58 18.57 13.43
C LYS A 114 10.57 17.92 12.50
N VAL A 115 9.77 17.02 13.07
CA VAL A 115 8.68 16.34 12.37
C VAL A 115 7.35 17.04 12.63
N ARG A 116 6.43 17.07 11.64
CA ARG A 116 5.11 17.72 11.79
C ARG A 116 4.24 16.89 12.75
N LYS A 117 3.39 17.56 13.54
CA LYS A 117 2.34 16.89 14.32
C LYS A 117 1.43 16.10 13.36
N GLY A 118 1.41 14.77 13.51
CA GLY A 118 0.60 13.85 12.70
C GLY A 118 1.39 12.93 11.76
N ASP A 119 2.70 13.13 11.61
CA ASP A 119 3.54 12.18 10.88
C ASP A 119 3.90 10.99 11.78
N ASP A 120 3.70 9.77 11.28
CA ASP A 120 3.93 8.53 12.04
C ASP A 120 5.41 8.28 12.35
N ILE A 121 6.32 9.06 11.74
CA ILE A 121 7.78 8.97 11.94
C ILE A 121 8.29 9.78 13.14
N LYS A 122 7.41 10.50 13.86
CA LYS A 122 7.83 11.32 15.02
C LYS A 122 8.62 10.53 16.08
N PRO A 123 8.25 9.30 16.47
CA PRO A 123 9.03 8.52 17.45
C PRO A 123 10.47 8.25 16.99
N ILE A 124 10.68 8.06 15.68
CA ILE A 124 12.00 7.84 15.09
C ILE A 124 12.85 9.11 15.18
N ALA A 125 12.27 10.26 14.82
CA ALA A 125 12.96 11.54 14.94
C ALA A 125 13.31 11.88 16.40
N ASP A 126 12.42 11.58 17.34
CA ASP A 126 12.67 11.78 18.77
C ASP A 126 13.80 10.87 19.27
N ALA A 127 13.86 9.61 18.80
CA ALA A 127 14.96 8.69 19.13
C ALA A 127 16.31 9.17 18.57
N ILE A 128 16.32 9.70 17.34
CA ILE A 128 17.54 10.28 16.75
C ILE A 128 17.97 11.54 17.50
N ASN A 129 17.04 12.43 17.85
CA ASN A 129 17.37 13.62 18.65
C ASN A 129 18.04 13.24 19.98
N LYS A 130 17.53 12.20 20.66
CA LYS A 130 18.19 11.65 21.87
C LYS A 130 19.59 11.10 21.62
N LEU A 131 19.85 10.52 20.44
CA LEU A 131 21.19 10.09 20.06
C LEU A 131 22.12 11.28 19.84
N LEU A 132 21.64 12.33 19.16
CA LEU A 132 22.39 13.56 18.94
C LEU A 132 22.74 14.25 20.27
N ASP A 133 21.79 14.32 21.21
CA ASP A 133 22.03 14.85 22.56
C ASP A 133 23.17 14.10 23.28
N LYS A 134 23.22 12.77 23.15
CA LYS A 134 24.29 11.96 23.76
C LYS A 134 25.65 12.19 23.11
N ILE A 135 25.69 12.34 21.79
CA ILE A 135 26.93 12.61 21.05
C ILE A 135 27.49 13.99 21.45
N GLU A 136 26.62 15.00 21.52
CA GLU A 136 26.99 16.34 21.98
C GLU A 136 27.50 16.31 23.43
N SER A 137 26.84 15.57 24.32
CA SER A 137 27.28 15.47 25.72
C SER A 137 28.62 14.74 25.93
N LYS A 138 29.03 13.88 25.00
CA LYS A 138 30.31 13.15 25.05
C LYS A 138 31.46 13.87 24.36
N GLY A 139 31.16 14.88 23.54
CA GLY A 139 32.15 15.72 22.87
C GLY A 139 32.62 16.93 23.69
N LYS A 140 32.04 17.14 24.88
CA LYS A 140 32.53 18.06 25.92
C LYS A 140 33.35 17.29 26.95
#